data_AF-A0AA88U980-F1
#
_entry.id   AF-A0AA88U980-F1
#
_cell.length_a   1.000
_cell.length_b   1.000
_cell.length_c   1.000
_cell.angle_alpha   90.00
_cell.angle_beta   90.00
_cell.angle_gamma   90.00
#
_symmetry.space_group_name_H-M   'P 1'
#
loop_
_entity.id
_entity.type
_entity.pdbx_description
1 polymer ?
#
loop_
_entity_poly.entity_id
_entity_poly.type
_entity_poly.pdbx_seq_one_letter_code
_entity_poly.pdbx_strand_id
1 'polypeptide(L)'
;MPGADYQLTKLLGLCPSVKRLMMYQQGCFARSSVLCLAKDLAKNNAGACVLVVCSEITAVTFCGPSDTHLDSLVGQALFGDGAAAVIVGVDPDVSFESPLFQLVSEAQTILPESDGAIDGHLREVGLTFHLLKDVPC
;
A
#
# COMPACT_ATOMS: atom_id res chain seq x y z
N MET A 1 -3.36 -19.42 1.57
CA MET A 1 -3.91 -19.19 0.21
C MET A 1 -2.95 -18.31 -0.57
N PRO A 2 -2.88 -18.41 -1.91
CA PRO A 2 -2.14 -17.45 -2.72
C PRO A 2 -2.72 -16.03 -2.54
N GLY A 3 -1.85 -15.03 -2.49
CA GLY A 3 -2.22 -13.63 -2.29
C GLY A 3 -2.64 -12.91 -3.58
N ALA A 4 -2.90 -11.62 -3.46
CA ALA A 4 -3.28 -10.74 -4.56
C ALA A 4 -2.14 -10.61 -5.59
N ASP A 5 -0.88 -10.65 -5.12
CA ASP A 5 0.32 -10.68 -5.95
C ASP A 5 0.33 -11.89 -6.91
N TYR A 6 -0.12 -13.06 -6.45
CA TYR A 6 -0.25 -14.25 -7.29
C TYR A 6 -1.34 -14.09 -8.35
N GLN A 7 -2.50 -13.56 -7.97
CA GLN A 7 -3.61 -13.33 -8.91
C GLN A 7 -3.21 -12.30 -9.97
N LEU A 8 -2.58 -11.21 -9.55
CA LEU A 8 -2.05 -10.17 -10.44
C LEU A 8 -1.01 -10.74 -11.42
N THR A 9 -0.08 -11.57 -10.93
CA THR A 9 0.93 -12.25 -11.75
C THR A 9 0.28 -13.07 -12.86
N LYS A 10 -0.79 -13.82 -12.55
CA LYS A 10 -1.54 -14.59 -13.54
C LYS A 10 -2.30 -13.70 -14.52
N LEU A 11 -3.02 -12.69 -14.02
CA LEU A 11 -3.84 -11.80 -14.84
C LEU A 11 -3.01 -11.02 -15.86
N LEU A 12 -1.81 -10.58 -15.48
CA LEU A 12 -0.89 -9.87 -16.34
C LEU A 12 0.01 -10.78 -17.19
N GLY A 13 -0.07 -12.10 -17.03
CA GLY A 13 0.79 -13.05 -17.74
C GLY A 13 2.28 -12.87 -17.46
N LEU A 14 2.64 -12.45 -16.24
CA LEU A 14 4.03 -12.24 -15.87
C LEU A 14 4.80 -13.56 -15.81
N CYS A 15 6.12 -13.48 -15.92
CA CYS A 15 7.00 -14.65 -15.83
C CYS A 15 6.72 -15.44 -14.54
N PRO A 16 6.53 -16.77 -14.60
CA PRO A 16 6.25 -17.59 -13.41
C PRO A 16 7.34 -17.53 -12.34
N SER A 17 8.58 -17.20 -12.72
CA SER A 17 9.71 -17.03 -11.81
C SER A 17 9.88 -15.59 -11.29
N VAL A 18 8.91 -14.70 -11.52
CA VAL A 18 8.95 -13.33 -10.98
C VAL A 18 9.07 -13.37 -9.46
N LYS A 19 10.00 -12.59 -8.90
CA LYS A 19 10.15 -12.41 -7.46
C LYS A 19 8.98 -11.55 -6.97
N ARG A 20 8.21 -12.07 -6.02
CA ARG A 20 7.01 -11.39 -5.50
C ARG A 20 7.19 -11.10 -4.02
N LEU A 21 6.68 -9.94 -3.60
CA LEU A 21 6.56 -9.57 -2.19
C LEU A 21 5.20 -8.90 -2.01
N MET A 22 4.39 -9.47 -1.14
CA MET A 22 3.04 -8.98 -0.84
C MET A 22 2.99 -8.41 0.57
N MET A 23 2.48 -7.19 0.71
CA MET A 23 2.27 -6.55 2.00
C MET A 23 0.77 -6.31 2.21
N TYR A 24 0.20 -6.99 3.18
CA TYR A 24 -1.19 -6.83 3.59
C TYR A 24 -1.31 -5.96 4.83
N GLN A 25 -2.43 -5.24 4.94
CA GLN A 25 -2.86 -4.57 6.17
C GLN A 25 -1.84 -3.57 6.75
N GLN A 26 -1.11 -2.86 5.88
CA GLN A 26 -0.15 -1.82 6.28
C GLN A 26 -0.79 -0.42 6.39
N GLY A 27 -2.06 -0.27 5.99
CA GLY A 27 -2.78 1.00 6.05
C GLY A 27 -2.23 2.06 5.09
N CYS A 28 -2.56 3.33 5.36
CA CYS A 28 -2.34 4.44 4.42
C CYS A 28 -0.86 4.70 4.07
N PHE A 29 0.09 4.34 4.94
CA PHE A 29 1.52 4.53 4.68
C PHE A 29 2.14 3.43 3.81
N ALA A 30 1.40 2.36 3.49
CA ALA A 30 1.90 1.24 2.69
C ALA A 30 2.52 1.71 1.37
N ARG A 31 1.97 2.76 0.76
CA ARG A 31 2.42 3.32 -0.52
C ARG A 31 3.86 3.83 -0.45
N SER A 32 4.27 4.50 0.64
CA SER A 32 5.66 4.92 0.78
C SER A 32 6.56 3.71 1.06
N SER A 33 6.14 2.79 1.93
CA SER A 33 6.88 1.55 2.22
C SER A 33 7.19 0.72 0.96
N VAL A 34 6.22 0.54 0.05
CA VAL A 34 6.45 -0.21 -1.20
C VAL A 34 7.45 0.50 -2.11
N LEU A 35 7.47 1.83 -2.13
CA LEU A 35 8.41 2.59 -2.96
C LEU A 35 9.84 2.50 -2.41
N CYS A 36 10.01 2.59 -1.09
CA CYS A 36 11.30 2.36 -0.43
C CYS A 36 11.85 0.98 -0.81
N LEU A 37 11.01 -0.05 -0.65
CA LEU A 37 11.38 -1.42 -0.99
C LEU A 37 11.69 -1.58 -2.49
N ALA A 38 10.87 -1.01 -3.37
CA ALA A 38 11.07 -1.11 -4.81
C ALA A 38 12.39 -0.46 -5.24
N LYS A 39 12.75 0.67 -4.62
CA LYS A 39 14.04 1.33 -4.86
C LYS A 39 15.21 0.42 -4.45
N ASP A 40 15.16 -0.20 -3.28
CA ASP A 40 16.20 -1.14 -2.83
C ASP A 40 16.30 -2.35 -3.75
N LEU A 41 15.16 -2.92 -4.17
CA LEU A 41 15.13 -4.04 -5.10
C LEU A 41 15.72 -3.68 -6.47
N ALA A 42 15.34 -2.52 -7.01
CA ALA A 42 15.85 -2.04 -8.30
C ALA A 42 17.35 -1.74 -8.24
N LYS A 43 17.82 -1.04 -7.19
CA LYS A 43 19.24 -0.69 -7.02
C LYS A 43 20.14 -1.91 -6.82
N ASN A 44 19.68 -2.90 -6.06
CA ASN A 44 20.50 -4.06 -5.71
C ASN A 44 20.49 -5.18 -6.76
N ASN A 45 19.73 -5.05 -7.85
CA ASN A 45 19.63 -6.04 -8.90
C ASN A 45 19.75 -5.36 -10.27
N ALA A 46 20.91 -5.46 -10.92
CA ALA A 46 21.15 -4.85 -12.21
C ALA A 46 20.11 -5.30 -13.26
N GLY A 47 19.53 -4.34 -13.99
CA GLY A 47 18.48 -4.59 -14.98
C GLY A 47 17.11 -4.98 -14.40
N ALA A 48 16.93 -4.90 -13.08
CA ALA A 48 15.63 -5.20 -12.48
C ALA A 48 14.60 -4.08 -12.78
N CYS A 49 13.44 -4.52 -13.25
CA CYS A 49 12.24 -3.71 -13.41
C CYS A 49 11.21 -4.19 -12.40
N VAL A 50 10.85 -3.31 -11.45
CA VAL A 50 9.95 -3.62 -10.33
C VAL A 50 8.58 -3.01 -10.61
N LEU A 51 7.56 -3.86 -10.74
CA LEU A 51 6.16 -3.45 -10.78
C LEU A 51 5.64 -3.31 -9.35
N VAL A 52 5.28 -2.09 -8.97
CA VAL A 52 4.62 -1.79 -7.70
C VAL A 52 3.13 -1.58 -7.96
N VAL A 53 2.29 -2.25 -7.19
CA VAL A 53 0.82 -2.08 -7.26
C VAL A 53 0.28 -1.88 -5.85
N CYS A 54 -0.50 -0.82 -5.66
CA CYS A 54 -1.34 -0.62 -4.49
C CYS A 54 -2.79 -0.67 -4.95
N SER A 55 -3.61 -1.53 -4.33
CA SER A 55 -5.04 -1.64 -4.61
C SER A 55 -5.79 -1.68 -3.29
N GLU A 56 -6.71 -0.74 -3.12
CA GLU A 56 -7.52 -0.57 -1.92
C GLU A 56 -8.99 -0.71 -2.30
N ILE A 57 -9.74 -1.44 -1.48
CA ILE A 57 -11.18 -1.66 -1.65
C ILE A 57 -11.86 -1.53 -0.28
N THR A 58 -12.95 -0.76 -0.25
CA THR A 58 -13.74 -0.46 0.95
C THR A 58 -14.64 -1.61 1.39
N ALA A 59 -14.75 -2.67 0.61
CA ALA A 59 -15.61 -3.82 0.90
C ALA A 59 -15.37 -4.44 2.29
N VAL A 60 -14.14 -4.37 2.82
CA VAL A 60 -13.80 -4.92 4.15
C VAL A 60 -14.13 -3.94 5.28
N THR A 61 -14.20 -2.64 4.98
CA THR A 61 -14.42 -1.58 5.97
C THR A 61 -15.86 -1.05 5.95
N PHE A 62 -16.64 -1.38 4.93
CA PHE A 62 -18.02 -0.93 4.77
C PHE A 62 -18.94 -1.55 5.84
N CYS A 63 -19.59 -0.70 6.62
CA CYS A 63 -20.52 -1.11 7.66
C CYS A 63 -21.63 -0.06 7.85
N GLY A 64 -22.74 -0.47 8.48
CA GLY A 64 -23.84 0.43 8.81
C GLY A 64 -23.45 1.48 9.87
N PRO A 65 -24.05 2.68 9.84
CA PRO A 65 -23.78 3.72 10.83
C PRO A 65 -24.19 3.29 12.24
N SER A 66 -23.43 3.73 13.25
CA SER A 66 -23.78 3.56 14.68
C SER A 66 -23.37 4.78 15.49
N ASP A 67 -24.26 5.25 16.36
CA ASP A 67 -24.01 6.39 17.26
C ASP A 67 -22.89 6.10 18.27
N THR A 68 -22.59 4.82 18.52
CA THR A 68 -21.49 4.39 19.41
C THR A 68 -20.13 4.33 18.73
N HIS A 69 -20.05 4.55 17.41
CA HIS A 69 -18.85 4.39 16.59
C HIS A 69 -18.69 5.54 15.59
N LEU A 70 -18.58 6.77 16.10
CA LEU A 70 -18.42 7.97 15.26
C LEU A 70 -17.19 7.92 14.35
N ASP A 71 -16.07 7.35 14.82
CA ASP A 71 -14.84 7.16 14.00
C ASP A 71 -15.12 6.33 12.74
N SER A 72 -16.04 5.38 12.83
CA SER A 72 -16.44 4.56 11.70
C SER A 72 -17.18 5.40 10.65
N LEU A 73 -18.00 6.37 11.07
CA LEU A 73 -18.68 7.31 10.17
C LEU A 73 -17.68 8.20 9.43
N VAL A 74 -16.64 8.68 10.13
CA VAL A 74 -15.55 9.44 9.51
C VAL A 74 -14.86 8.57 8.46
N GLY A 75 -14.54 7.32 8.79
CA GLY A 75 -14.00 6.34 7.84
C GLY A 75 -14.89 6.15 6.61
N GLN A 76 -16.21 5.95 6.79
CA GLN A 76 -17.15 5.79 5.67
C GLN A 76 -17.23 7.03 4.77
N ALA A 77 -17.01 8.23 5.32
CA ALA A 77 -17.02 9.47 4.55
C ALA A 77 -15.72 9.71 3.75
N LEU A 78 -14.58 9.18 4.23
CA LEU A 78 -13.26 9.42 3.66
C LEU A 78 -12.78 8.31 2.72
N PHE A 79 -13.11 7.04 3.02
CA PHE A 79 -12.59 5.92 2.26
C PHE A 79 -13.28 5.75 0.91
N GLY A 80 -12.48 5.48 -0.10
CA GLY A 80 -12.94 5.16 -1.45
C GLY A 80 -12.09 4.07 -2.07
N ASP A 81 -12.58 3.49 -3.16
CA ASP A 81 -11.91 2.42 -3.88
C ASP A 81 -10.90 3.01 -4.87
N GLY A 82 -9.74 2.35 -5.02
CA GLY A 82 -8.74 2.80 -5.98
C GLY A 82 -7.56 1.86 -6.12
N ALA A 83 -6.96 1.84 -7.30
CA ALA A 83 -5.71 1.14 -7.55
C ALA A 83 -4.74 2.04 -8.32
N ALA A 84 -3.45 1.90 -8.02
CA ALA A 84 -2.37 2.58 -8.69
C ALA A 84 -1.20 1.62 -8.92
N ALA A 85 -0.49 1.81 -10.03
CA ALA A 85 0.69 1.03 -10.35
C ALA A 85 1.81 1.94 -10.86
N VAL A 86 3.05 1.61 -10.51
CA VAL A 86 4.25 2.27 -11.04
C VAL A 86 5.32 1.25 -11.38
N ILE A 87 6.14 1.59 -12.37
CA ILE A 87 7.34 0.84 -12.72
C ILE A 87 8.54 1.56 -12.13
N VAL A 88 9.37 0.83 -11.38
CA VAL A 88 10.58 1.34 -10.75
C VAL A 88 11.77 0.56 -11.29
N GLY A 89 12.78 1.27 -11.77
CA GLY A 89 14.02 0.71 -12.29
C GLY A 89 15.19 1.65 -12.02
N VAL A 90 16.38 1.21 -12.40
CA VAL A 90 17.61 2.00 -12.39
C VAL A 90 18.24 1.99 -13.78
N ASP A 91 19.08 2.98 -14.06
CA ASP A 91 19.82 3.11 -15.31
C ASP A 91 18.92 2.99 -16.56
N PRO A 92 17.92 3.88 -16.70
CA PRO A 92 16.91 3.73 -17.73
C PRO A 92 17.48 3.87 -19.14
N ASP A 93 17.00 3.03 -20.05
CA ASP A 93 17.37 3.13 -21.47
C ASP A 93 16.50 4.20 -22.14
N VAL A 94 17.06 5.39 -22.28
CA VAL A 94 16.37 6.57 -22.84
C VAL A 94 15.94 6.42 -24.30
N SER A 95 16.32 5.34 -25.00
CA SER A 95 15.82 5.06 -26.34
C SER A 95 14.37 4.56 -26.34
N PHE A 96 13.90 3.96 -25.24
CA PHE A 96 12.53 3.46 -25.11
C PHE A 96 11.87 3.74 -23.75
N GLU A 97 12.62 4.15 -22.73
CA GLU A 97 12.11 4.52 -21.42
C GLU A 97 12.09 6.04 -21.24
N SER A 98 11.05 6.54 -20.58
CA SER A 98 10.91 7.95 -20.23
C SER A 98 10.79 8.10 -18.72
N PRO A 99 11.90 8.41 -18.01
CA PRO A 99 11.89 8.58 -16.57
C PRO A 99 11.01 9.78 -16.16
N LEU A 100 10.02 9.53 -15.29
CA LEU A 100 9.11 10.58 -14.83
C LEU A 100 9.61 11.26 -13.55
N PHE A 101 10.12 10.47 -12.62
CA PHE A 101 10.59 10.92 -11.31
C PHE A 101 11.81 10.11 -10.87
N GLN A 102 12.63 10.69 -10.00
CA GLN A 102 13.76 10.01 -9.38
C GLN A 102 13.51 9.85 -7.88
N LEU A 103 13.61 8.62 -7.38
CA LEU A 103 13.58 8.32 -5.95
C LEU A 103 14.95 8.61 -5.32
N VAL A 104 15.12 9.81 -4.76
CA VAL A 104 16.41 10.28 -4.22
C VAL A 104 16.71 9.62 -2.86
N SER A 105 15.78 9.72 -1.90
CA SER A 105 15.94 9.22 -0.53
C SER A 105 14.63 8.62 0.00
N GLU A 106 14.76 7.76 1.02
CA GLU A 106 13.65 7.25 1.83
C GLU A 106 13.96 7.41 3.31
N ALA A 107 12.91 7.64 4.09
CA ALA A 107 12.96 7.59 5.54
C ALA A 107 11.59 7.15 6.07
N GLN A 108 11.60 6.41 7.17
CA GLN A 108 10.41 6.07 7.93
C GLN A 108 10.72 6.24 9.41
N THR A 109 9.74 6.68 10.18
CA THR A 109 9.88 6.87 11.62
C THR A 109 8.56 6.59 12.32
N ILE A 110 8.64 6.23 13.59
CA ILE A 110 7.49 6.13 14.48
C ILE A 110 7.47 7.41 15.31
N LEU A 111 6.34 8.11 15.31
CA LEU A 111 6.23 9.34 16.09
C LEU A 111 6.26 9.02 17.59
N PRO A 112 7.03 9.76 18.41
CA PRO A 112 6.98 9.62 19.86
C PRO A 112 5.56 9.83 20.38
N GLU A 113 5.18 9.08 21.43
CA GLU A 113 3.88 9.21 22.09
C GLU A 113 2.68 9.01 21.15
N SER A 114 2.84 8.25 20.05
CA SER A 114 1.78 7.99 19.07
C SER A 114 1.07 6.63 19.24
N ASP A 115 1.42 5.86 20.27
CA ASP A 115 0.83 4.54 20.52
C ASP A 115 -0.70 4.62 20.62
N GLY A 116 -1.39 3.70 19.93
CA GLY A 116 -2.85 3.64 19.86
C GLY A 116 -3.52 4.80 19.12
N ALA A 117 -2.77 5.72 18.49
CA ALA A 117 -3.38 6.85 17.79
C ALA A 117 -4.36 6.40 16.69
N ILE A 118 -3.99 5.36 15.94
CA ILE A 118 -4.80 4.72 14.91
C ILE A 118 -4.66 3.21 15.07
N ASP A 119 -5.76 2.55 15.43
CA ASP A 119 -5.82 1.10 15.50
C ASP A 119 -6.78 0.54 14.44
N GLY A 120 -6.33 -0.51 13.76
CA GLY A 120 -7.14 -1.27 12.81
C GLY A 120 -7.28 -2.71 13.28
N HIS A 121 -8.51 -3.17 13.51
CA HIS A 121 -8.78 -4.56 13.90
C HIS A 121 -9.58 -5.28 12.85
N LEU A 122 -8.99 -6.33 12.27
CA LEU A 122 -9.75 -7.28 11.46
C LEU A 122 -10.54 -8.21 12.38
N ARG A 123 -11.86 -8.16 12.28
CA ARG A 123 -12.83 -8.95 13.04
C ARG A 123 -13.78 -9.67 12.09
N GLU A 124 -14.68 -10.49 12.64
CA GLU A 124 -15.73 -11.16 11.85
C GLU A 124 -16.64 -10.17 11.12
N VAL A 125 -16.82 -8.97 11.68
CA VAL A 125 -17.59 -7.86 11.11
C VAL A 125 -16.81 -7.03 10.07
N GLY A 126 -15.63 -7.49 9.65
CA GLY A 126 -14.73 -6.74 8.76
C GLY A 126 -13.65 -5.98 9.53
N LEU A 127 -13.10 -4.95 8.90
CA LEU A 127 -12.03 -4.12 9.44
C LEU A 127 -12.63 -2.89 10.14
N THR A 128 -12.45 -2.82 11.45
CA THR A 128 -12.88 -1.70 12.30
C THR A 128 -11.71 -0.81 12.65
N PHE A 129 -11.90 0.52 12.57
CA PHE A 129 -10.89 1.52 12.96
C PHE A 129 -11.27 2.21 14.27
N HIS A 130 -10.26 2.53 15.07
CA HIS A 130 -10.38 3.36 16.26
C HIS A 130 -9.35 4.49 16.21
N LEU A 131 -9.80 5.70 16.48
CA LEU A 131 -8.96 6.89 16.54
C LEU A 131 -8.95 7.40 17.98
N LEU A 132 -7.86 7.15 18.71
CA LEU A 132 -7.79 7.44 20.15
C LEU A 132 -7.06 8.73 20.49
N LYS A 133 -6.40 9.36 19.50
CA LYS A 133 -5.65 10.62 19.66
C LYS A 133 -6.04 11.61 18.55
N ASP A 134 -5.72 12.87 18.78
CA ASP A 134 -5.97 13.97 17.83
C ASP A 134 -5.05 13.87 16.61
N VAL A 135 -5.33 12.91 15.72
CA VAL A 135 -4.72 12.82 14.40
C VAL A 135 -5.48 13.76 13.46
N PRO A 136 -4.84 14.80 12.91
CA PRO A 136 -5.48 15.65 11.91
C PRO A 136 -5.85 14.82 10.68
N CYS A 137 -7.10 14.98 10.23
CA CYS A 137 -7.57 14.46 8.94
C CYS A 137 -7.20 15.41 7.81
#